data_AF-A0A518J093-F1
#
_entry.id   AF-A0A518J093-F1
#
_cell.length_a   1.000
_cell.length_b   1.000
_cell.length_c   1.000
_cell.angle_alpha   90.00
_cell.angle_beta   90.00
_cell.angle_gamma   90.00
#
_symmetry.space_group_name_H-M   'P 1'
#
loop_
_entity.id
_entity.type
_entity.pdbx_description
1 polymer ?
#
loop_
_entity_poly.entity_id
_entity_poly.type
_entity_poly.pdbx_seq_one_letter_code
_entity_poly.pdbx_strand_id
1 'polypeptide(L)'
;MTQVEEVATVVILEPSRCWAAIDLDSDTVMTLIALISDDPSSWEEALSLWPRYRTPAVCEFATALPLRETDRAEAIESLATCDAWVVIDFASKRVLIGGEFAAVTRDVAFAMSVDESGKQHAPLSIHLPPWWELHEGVALDAVDQPRTSPIDRPRVDREVLYGDPFLSDVADRVLEVVVGEAWRQSDARINEPARYQFTVAVHRDWLMTPRDDLDGRMPRSLLHGALQWSDRVTSSQQLRFEDGGSMIALPDDWNDYATAPMGSQEMCLYFDYCREIIDAAWLWCLGEAGDRTCPVDANAAAELTEFLRGVKNDWLCSSFEEGPAPSFIIECSRRRVPRGIGIAIEGIDTVQADAHVGDCDCPICQMMADGLFGLGFESIDGHHLELDEEFAFSMRATRDEWEEQQREFGEYSNEWEMEPEEPHEFREFESAWSGIRDEGPLPGDPSGHLKLAFMVAEIVSELEFSQAPRDQIQGLNEAFAAFRRSDNGRREAAGRAFKSNLQSLADRYPELVSQSADLQSRIDESLRSPTPQGE
;
A
#
# COMPACT_ATOMS: atom_id res chain seq x y z
N MET A 1 -17.87 26.32 -28.66
CA MET A 1 -16.59 26.39 -29.41
C MET A 1 -16.23 24.96 -29.70
N THR A 2 -16.12 24.57 -30.96
CA THR A 2 -15.52 23.27 -31.33
C THR A 2 -14.08 23.30 -30.83
N GLN A 3 -13.80 22.57 -29.75
CA GLN A 3 -12.43 22.17 -29.42
C GLN A 3 -11.89 21.49 -30.67
N VAL A 4 -10.82 22.03 -31.23
CA VAL A 4 -10.05 21.29 -32.23
C VAL A 4 -9.49 20.10 -31.46
N GLU A 5 -9.88 18.88 -31.83
CA GLU A 5 -9.27 17.68 -31.27
C GLU A 5 -7.77 17.75 -31.57
N GLU A 6 -6.97 17.81 -30.51
CA GLU A 6 -5.54 17.77 -30.61
C GLU A 6 -5.16 16.36 -31.07
N VAL A 7 -4.62 16.26 -32.28
CA VAL A 7 -4.19 15.00 -32.88
C VAL A 7 -2.67 14.96 -32.94
N ALA A 8 -2.09 13.79 -32.73
CA ALA A 8 -0.64 13.59 -32.75
C ALA A 8 -0.24 12.34 -33.55
N THR A 9 0.99 12.37 -34.05
CA THR A 9 1.65 11.16 -34.58
C THR A 9 2.36 10.43 -33.44
N VAL A 10 2.09 9.14 -33.29
CA VAL A 10 2.77 8.30 -32.29
C VAL A 10 3.67 7.30 -33.01
N VAL A 11 4.93 7.23 -32.57
CA VAL A 11 5.90 6.23 -33.03
C VAL A 11 6.35 5.38 -31.85
N ILE A 12 6.37 4.07 -32.05
CA ILE A 12 6.80 3.09 -31.05
C ILE A 12 8.05 2.41 -31.58
N LEU A 13 9.15 2.51 -30.83
CA LEU A 13 10.45 1.98 -31.20
C LEU A 13 10.81 0.77 -30.33
N GLU A 14 11.15 -0.32 -30.99
CA GLU A 14 11.78 -1.51 -30.42
C GLU A 14 13.13 -1.77 -31.09
N PRO A 15 13.99 -2.66 -30.53
CA PRO A 15 15.29 -2.96 -31.13
C PRO A 15 15.24 -3.43 -32.60
N SER A 16 14.15 -4.09 -33.01
CA SER A 16 14.01 -4.71 -34.33
C SER A 16 12.74 -4.31 -35.09
N ARG A 17 11.83 -3.54 -34.47
CA ARG A 17 10.51 -3.21 -35.01
C ARG A 17 10.15 -1.78 -34.71
N CYS A 18 9.32 -1.20 -35.56
CA CYS A 18 8.84 0.17 -35.42
C CYS A 18 7.36 0.19 -35.81
N TRP A 19 6.54 0.89 -35.03
CA TRP A 19 5.14 1.14 -35.36
C TRP A 19 4.90 2.64 -35.43
N ALA A 20 4.00 3.05 -36.32
CA ALA A 20 3.52 4.42 -36.40
C ALA A 20 2.00 4.44 -36.51
N ALA A 21 1.40 5.43 -35.87
CA ALA A 21 0.03 5.85 -36.08
C ALA A 21 0.02 7.36 -36.29
N ILE A 22 -0.75 7.81 -37.28
CA ILE A 22 -0.87 9.22 -37.66
C ILE A 22 -2.29 9.65 -37.29
N ASP A 23 -2.45 10.91 -36.88
CA ASP A 23 -3.72 11.53 -36.52
C ASP A 23 -4.45 10.80 -35.36
N LEU A 24 -3.72 10.39 -34.32
CA LEU A 24 -4.32 9.85 -33.10
C LEU A 24 -4.84 10.98 -32.21
N ASP A 25 -6.05 10.81 -31.69
CA ASP A 25 -6.62 11.74 -30.70
C ASP A 25 -5.80 11.74 -29.40
N SER A 26 -5.79 12.88 -28.71
CA SER A 26 -5.06 13.07 -27.45
C SER A 26 -5.35 11.98 -26.41
N ASP A 27 -6.61 11.56 -26.23
CA ASP A 27 -6.95 10.58 -25.19
C ASP A 27 -6.32 9.21 -25.47
N THR A 28 -6.29 8.81 -26.73
CA THR A 28 -5.58 7.60 -27.18
C THR A 28 -4.07 7.73 -26.98
N VAL A 29 -3.47 8.87 -27.32
CA VAL A 29 -2.03 9.13 -27.13
C VAL A 29 -1.66 9.06 -25.64
N MET A 30 -2.45 9.70 -24.78
CA MET A 30 -2.27 9.68 -23.32
C MET A 30 -2.40 8.28 -22.76
N THR A 31 -3.37 7.50 -23.24
CA THR A 31 -3.54 6.10 -22.82
C THR A 31 -2.34 5.25 -23.22
N LEU A 32 -1.76 5.46 -24.41
CA LEU A 32 -0.54 4.77 -24.87
C LEU A 32 0.67 5.10 -23.98
N ILE A 33 0.83 6.35 -23.55
CA ILE A 33 1.86 6.74 -22.58
C ILE A 33 1.61 6.07 -21.23
N ALA A 34 0.35 6.00 -20.78
CA ALA A 34 0.00 5.41 -19.49
C ALA A 34 0.37 3.92 -19.38
N LEU A 35 0.35 3.17 -20.49
CA LEU A 35 0.79 1.75 -20.53
C LEU A 35 2.23 1.57 -20.02
N ILE A 36 3.06 2.61 -20.12
CA ILE A 36 4.46 2.58 -19.69
C ILE A 36 4.59 2.61 -18.17
N SER A 37 3.53 3.01 -17.45
CA SER A 37 3.56 3.17 -15.99
C SER A 37 3.83 1.85 -15.26
N ASP A 38 3.53 0.69 -15.86
CA ASP A 38 3.81 -0.64 -15.31
C ASP A 38 5.17 -1.22 -15.75
N ASP A 39 6.02 -0.43 -16.43
CA ASP A 39 7.32 -0.82 -16.97
C ASP A 39 7.34 -2.05 -17.92
N PRO A 40 6.51 -2.09 -18.97
CA PRO A 40 6.60 -3.11 -20.01
C PRO A 40 7.99 -3.12 -20.70
N SER A 41 8.49 -4.31 -20.99
CA SER A 41 9.80 -4.53 -21.64
C SER A 41 9.71 -4.48 -23.17
N SER A 42 8.51 -4.65 -23.71
CA SER A 42 8.20 -4.65 -25.13
C SER A 42 6.86 -3.98 -25.40
N TRP A 43 6.62 -3.67 -26.66
CA TRP A 43 5.33 -3.18 -27.14
C TRP A 43 4.22 -4.23 -26.97
N GLU A 44 4.54 -5.52 -27.09
CA GLU A 44 3.59 -6.61 -26.83
C GLU A 44 3.15 -6.65 -25.38
N GLU A 45 4.09 -6.52 -24.43
CA GLU A 45 3.77 -6.41 -22.99
C GLU A 45 2.94 -5.15 -22.73
N ALA A 46 3.29 -4.00 -23.32
CA ALA A 46 2.50 -2.78 -23.15
C ALA A 46 1.05 -2.93 -23.65
N LEU A 47 0.86 -3.57 -24.80
CA LEU A 47 -0.48 -3.82 -25.35
C LEU A 47 -1.34 -4.74 -24.49
N SER A 48 -0.74 -5.70 -23.75
CA SER A 48 -1.50 -6.54 -22.84
C SER A 48 -2.09 -5.76 -21.66
N LEU A 49 -1.57 -4.56 -21.38
CA LEU A 49 -2.11 -3.62 -20.39
C LEU A 49 -3.24 -2.72 -20.90
N TRP A 50 -3.60 -2.80 -22.18
CA TRP A 50 -4.70 -1.98 -22.72
C TRP A 50 -5.99 -2.07 -21.88
N PRO A 51 -6.46 -3.27 -21.46
CA PRO A 51 -7.64 -3.36 -20.60
C PRO A 51 -7.47 -2.66 -19.25
N ARG A 52 -6.24 -2.55 -18.74
CA ARG A 52 -5.89 -1.96 -17.44
C ARG A 52 -5.89 -0.43 -17.45
N TYR A 53 -5.60 0.19 -18.59
CA TYR A 53 -5.56 1.66 -18.73
C TYR A 53 -6.68 2.26 -19.57
N ARG A 54 -7.35 1.48 -20.41
CA ARG A 54 -8.44 2.02 -21.24
C ARG A 54 -9.52 2.65 -20.38
N THR A 55 -10.00 3.79 -20.86
CA THR A 55 -11.17 4.50 -20.36
C THR A 55 -12.30 4.43 -21.41
N PRO A 56 -13.52 4.87 -21.09
CA PRO A 56 -14.58 4.98 -22.09
C PRO A 56 -14.29 5.96 -23.24
N ALA A 57 -13.27 6.82 -23.11
CA ALA A 57 -12.88 7.79 -24.13
C ALA A 57 -12.15 7.16 -25.32
N VAL A 58 -11.56 5.97 -25.15
CA VAL A 58 -10.75 5.29 -26.17
C VAL A 58 -11.36 3.97 -26.63
N CYS A 59 -10.81 3.37 -27.68
CA CYS A 59 -11.33 2.12 -28.22
C CYS A 59 -11.28 0.96 -27.21
N GLU A 60 -12.31 0.11 -27.23
CA GLU A 60 -12.44 -1.02 -26.29
C GLU A 60 -11.28 -2.03 -26.43
N PHE A 61 -10.82 -2.29 -27.64
CA PHE A 61 -9.80 -3.28 -27.94
C PHE A 61 -8.55 -2.65 -28.55
N ALA A 62 -7.38 -3.06 -28.07
CA ALA A 62 -6.08 -2.66 -28.62
C ALA A 62 -5.94 -2.92 -30.13
N THR A 63 -6.61 -3.94 -30.66
CA THR A 63 -6.60 -4.28 -32.09
C THR A 63 -7.28 -3.23 -32.97
N ALA A 64 -8.04 -2.30 -32.38
CA ALA A 64 -8.64 -1.17 -33.08
C ALA A 64 -7.70 0.04 -33.19
N LEU A 65 -6.55 0.03 -32.50
CA LEU A 65 -5.55 1.08 -32.61
C LEU A 65 -5.00 1.11 -34.05
N PRO A 66 -4.94 2.27 -34.72
CA PRO A 66 -4.50 2.38 -36.10
C PRO A 66 -2.96 2.33 -36.25
N LEU A 67 -2.28 1.60 -35.36
CA LEU A 67 -0.82 1.39 -35.39
C LEU A 67 -0.45 0.40 -36.50
N ARG A 68 0.52 0.80 -37.32
CA ARG A 68 1.04 -0.02 -38.42
C ARG A 68 2.52 -0.21 -38.23
N GLU A 69 2.98 -1.44 -38.41
CA GLU A 69 4.41 -1.70 -38.48
C GLU A 69 4.98 -1.03 -39.74
N THR A 70 6.08 -0.31 -39.56
CA THR A 70 6.74 0.51 -40.58
C THR A 70 8.26 0.44 -40.37
N ASP A 71 9.04 0.96 -41.31
CA ASP A 71 10.46 1.15 -41.07
C ASP A 71 10.75 2.45 -40.32
N ARG A 72 11.91 2.52 -39.65
CA ARG A 72 12.28 3.70 -38.85
C ARG A 72 12.35 4.97 -39.69
N ALA A 73 12.78 4.90 -40.96
CA ALA A 73 12.94 6.10 -41.77
C ALA A 73 11.57 6.71 -42.12
N GLU A 74 10.59 5.89 -42.51
CA GLU A 74 9.21 6.31 -42.77
C GLU A 74 8.53 6.84 -41.49
N ALA A 75 8.78 6.22 -40.34
CA ALA A 75 8.27 6.71 -39.06
C ALA A 75 8.82 8.11 -38.71
N ILE A 76 10.13 8.33 -38.86
CA ILE A 76 10.76 9.63 -38.61
C ILE A 76 10.28 10.70 -39.61
N GLU A 77 10.08 10.33 -40.88
CA GLU A 77 9.49 11.23 -41.89
C GLU A 77 8.07 11.65 -41.49
N SER A 78 7.27 10.72 -40.97
CA SER A 78 5.93 11.01 -40.47
C SER A 78 5.95 12.05 -39.35
N LEU A 79 6.84 11.86 -38.35
CA LEU A 79 7.04 12.83 -37.26
C LEU A 79 7.45 14.23 -37.77
N ALA A 80 8.24 14.31 -38.84
CA ALA A 80 8.70 15.59 -39.41
C ALA A 80 7.60 16.41 -40.09
N THR A 81 6.47 15.78 -40.44
CA THR A 81 5.37 16.40 -41.18
C THR A 81 4.17 16.77 -40.32
N CYS A 82 4.18 16.38 -39.03
CA CYS A 82 3.08 16.63 -38.11
C CYS A 82 3.39 17.77 -37.13
N ASP A 83 2.33 18.44 -36.66
CA ASP A 83 2.45 19.55 -35.72
C ASP A 83 2.71 19.07 -34.29
N ALA A 84 2.27 17.86 -33.92
CA ALA A 84 2.37 17.27 -32.59
C ALA A 84 2.75 15.79 -32.68
N TRP A 85 3.65 15.32 -31.81
CA TRP A 85 4.09 13.93 -31.83
C TRP A 85 4.60 13.38 -30.50
N VAL A 86 4.56 12.04 -30.39
CA VAL A 86 5.10 11.26 -29.27
C VAL A 86 5.91 10.08 -29.80
N VAL A 87 7.07 9.83 -29.21
CA VAL A 87 7.88 8.62 -29.44
C VAL A 87 8.02 7.84 -28.14
N ILE A 88 7.64 6.56 -28.16
CA ILE A 88 7.85 5.61 -27.07
C ILE A 88 8.96 4.64 -27.48
N ASP A 89 10.13 4.76 -26.88
CA ASP A 89 11.31 3.94 -27.15
C ASP A 89 11.52 2.92 -26.03
N PHE A 90 11.12 1.67 -26.28
CA PHE A 90 11.24 0.57 -25.32
C PHE A 90 12.69 0.13 -25.11
N ALA A 91 13.51 0.20 -26.16
CA ALA A 91 14.91 -0.23 -26.10
C ALA A 91 15.72 0.68 -25.19
N SER A 92 15.50 1.99 -25.30
CA SER A 92 16.18 2.99 -24.48
C SER A 92 15.38 3.36 -23.23
N LYS A 93 14.14 2.87 -23.06
CA LYS A 93 13.18 3.25 -22.01
C LYS A 93 13.01 4.77 -21.93
N ARG A 94 12.52 5.36 -23.02
CA ARG A 94 12.31 6.82 -23.14
C ARG A 94 10.93 7.13 -23.72
N VAL A 95 10.34 8.21 -23.24
CA VAL A 95 9.18 8.86 -23.85
C VAL A 95 9.64 10.26 -24.29
N LEU A 96 9.51 10.54 -25.59
CA LEU A 96 9.83 11.85 -26.17
C LEU A 96 8.55 12.48 -26.68
N ILE A 97 8.28 13.72 -26.29
CA ILE A 97 7.11 14.49 -26.67
C ILE A 97 7.60 15.76 -27.35
N GLY A 98 7.12 16.04 -28.56
CA GLY A 98 7.54 17.21 -29.32
C GLY A 98 6.43 17.78 -30.19
N GLY A 99 6.76 18.89 -30.85
CA GLY A 99 5.76 19.71 -31.55
C GLY A 99 4.87 20.47 -30.58
N GLU A 100 3.58 20.56 -30.89
CA GLU A 100 2.57 21.26 -30.11
C GLU A 100 1.81 20.37 -29.12
N PHE A 101 2.21 19.09 -28.92
CA PHE A 101 1.53 18.18 -28.00
C PHE A 101 1.65 18.66 -26.54
N ALA A 102 0.54 18.60 -25.80
CA ALA A 102 0.50 18.96 -24.40
C ALA A 102 1.52 18.20 -23.53
N ALA A 103 2.09 18.90 -22.55
CA ALA A 103 2.96 18.28 -21.55
C ALA A 103 2.15 17.33 -20.65
N VAL A 104 2.72 16.15 -20.40
CA VAL A 104 2.12 15.07 -19.63
C VAL A 104 2.70 15.02 -18.22
N THR A 105 3.98 15.33 -18.05
CA THR A 105 4.75 15.13 -16.80
C THR A 105 4.84 13.66 -16.37
N ARG A 106 5.72 13.38 -15.38
CA ARG A 106 6.05 12.00 -14.95
C ARG A 106 4.97 11.35 -14.08
N ASP A 107 4.27 12.15 -13.29
CA ASP A 107 3.39 11.71 -12.21
C ASP A 107 2.12 12.56 -12.19
N VAL A 108 1.08 12.07 -12.82
CA VAL A 108 -0.16 12.83 -13.02
C VAL A 108 -1.36 11.91 -13.16
N ALA A 109 -2.54 12.41 -12.79
CA ALA A 109 -3.82 11.76 -13.08
C ALA A 109 -4.71 12.72 -13.88
N PHE A 110 -5.30 12.22 -14.96
CA PHE A 110 -6.22 12.94 -15.82
C PHE A 110 -7.64 12.41 -15.64
N ALA A 111 -8.62 13.30 -15.72
CA ALA A 111 -10.02 12.93 -15.85
C ALA A 111 -10.36 12.80 -17.33
N MET A 112 -10.63 11.57 -17.79
CA MET A 112 -10.90 11.29 -19.21
C MET A 112 -12.37 11.52 -19.60
N SER A 113 -13.24 11.72 -18.63
CA SER A 113 -14.61 12.15 -18.87
C SER A 113 -15.10 13.11 -17.79
N VAL A 114 -16.03 13.98 -18.17
CA VAL A 114 -16.72 14.89 -17.27
C VAL A 114 -18.21 14.71 -17.51
N ASP A 115 -18.96 14.40 -16.46
CA ASP A 115 -20.41 14.22 -16.58
C ASP A 115 -21.17 15.55 -16.71
N GLU A 116 -22.49 15.49 -16.86
CA GLU A 116 -23.34 16.68 -16.99
C GLU A 116 -23.32 17.57 -15.72
N SER A 117 -22.94 17.03 -14.57
CA SER A 117 -22.82 17.76 -13.30
C SER A 117 -21.45 18.45 -13.15
N GLY A 118 -20.52 18.20 -14.06
CA GLY A 118 -19.14 18.67 -13.97
C GLY A 118 -18.24 17.77 -13.12
N LYS A 119 -18.73 16.60 -12.70
CA LYS A 119 -17.95 15.62 -11.96
C LYS A 119 -16.99 14.90 -12.91
N GLN A 120 -15.73 14.82 -12.48
CA GLN A 120 -14.66 14.15 -13.21
C GLN A 120 -14.73 12.64 -12.99
N HIS A 121 -14.52 11.89 -14.07
CA HIS A 121 -14.63 10.44 -14.14
C HIS A 121 -13.53 9.86 -15.04
N ALA A 122 -13.44 8.53 -15.00
CA ALA A 122 -12.51 7.68 -15.71
C ALA A 122 -11.05 8.14 -15.54
N PRO A 123 -10.50 8.04 -14.31
CA PRO A 123 -9.15 8.51 -14.05
C PRO A 123 -8.12 7.72 -14.87
N LEU A 124 -7.26 8.43 -15.60
CA LEU A 124 -6.09 7.88 -16.28
C LEU A 124 -4.84 8.41 -15.57
N SER A 125 -4.12 7.51 -14.88
CA SER A 125 -2.91 7.88 -14.15
C SER A 125 -1.66 7.48 -14.91
N ILE A 126 -0.69 8.38 -14.98
CA ILE A 126 0.60 8.19 -15.63
C ILE A 126 1.68 8.34 -14.55
N HIS A 127 2.42 7.25 -14.33
CA HIS A 127 3.50 7.16 -13.34
C HIS A 127 4.71 6.49 -13.98
N LEU A 128 5.53 7.28 -14.68
CA LEU A 128 6.67 6.70 -15.39
C LEU A 128 7.73 6.20 -14.39
N PRO A 129 8.22 4.96 -14.54
CA PRO A 129 9.22 4.41 -13.62
C PRO A 129 10.50 5.27 -13.59
N PRO A 130 11.22 5.34 -12.45
CA PRO A 130 12.42 6.19 -12.31
C PRO A 130 13.48 5.98 -13.40
N TRP A 131 13.61 4.75 -13.90
CA TRP A 131 14.52 4.35 -14.97
C TRP A 131 13.95 4.54 -16.39
N TRP A 132 12.84 5.25 -16.57
CA TRP A 132 12.41 5.81 -17.86
C TRP A 132 12.76 7.29 -17.95
N GLU A 133 13.26 7.76 -19.09
CA GLU A 133 13.39 9.20 -19.34
C GLU A 133 12.11 9.74 -19.95
N LEU A 134 11.68 10.91 -19.50
CA LEU A 134 10.63 11.70 -20.11
C LEU A 134 11.26 12.99 -20.63
N HIS A 135 11.08 13.26 -21.92
CA HIS A 135 11.59 14.44 -22.59
C HIS A 135 10.42 15.18 -23.24
N GLU A 136 10.13 16.39 -22.78
CA GLU A 136 8.96 17.16 -23.23
C GLU A 136 9.40 18.42 -23.97
N GLY A 137 8.64 18.80 -25.01
CA GLY A 137 8.94 19.97 -25.83
C GLY A 137 10.26 19.85 -26.62
N VAL A 138 10.66 18.63 -26.97
CA VAL A 138 11.92 18.37 -27.68
C VAL A 138 11.78 18.51 -29.19
N ALA A 139 12.89 18.86 -29.83
CA ALA A 139 12.99 18.85 -31.29
C ALA A 139 13.17 17.42 -31.82
N LEU A 140 12.83 17.21 -33.10
CA LEU A 140 12.83 15.90 -33.73
C LEU A 140 14.19 15.20 -33.72
N ASP A 141 15.29 15.95 -33.74
CA ASP A 141 16.65 15.42 -33.68
C ASP A 141 16.96 14.68 -32.36
N ALA A 142 16.19 14.93 -31.30
CA ALA A 142 16.31 14.22 -30.03
C ALA A 142 15.96 12.73 -30.14
N VAL A 143 15.16 12.31 -31.12
CA VAL A 143 14.76 10.91 -31.31
C VAL A 143 15.98 10.01 -31.60
N ASP A 144 16.97 10.54 -32.31
CA ASP A 144 18.21 9.82 -32.65
C ASP A 144 19.34 10.04 -31.64
N GLN A 145 19.16 10.95 -30.67
CA GLN A 145 20.13 11.12 -29.59
C GLN A 145 20.11 9.88 -28.69
N PRO A 146 21.27 9.48 -28.12
CA PRO A 146 21.27 8.42 -27.12
C PRO A 146 20.60 8.89 -25.83
N ARG A 147 20.26 7.93 -24.99
CA ARG A 147 19.85 8.16 -23.61
C ARG A 147 20.92 8.97 -22.84
N THR A 148 20.47 9.80 -21.89
CA THR A 148 21.37 10.65 -21.07
C THR A 148 21.83 9.98 -19.78
N SER A 149 21.00 9.11 -19.19
CA SER A 149 21.30 8.34 -17.98
C SER A 149 21.37 6.83 -18.25
N PRO A 150 22.09 6.03 -17.47
CA PRO A 150 21.99 4.57 -17.56
C PRO A 150 20.58 4.09 -17.17
N ILE A 151 20.19 2.91 -17.66
CA ILE A 151 18.98 2.23 -17.22
C ILE A 151 19.29 1.51 -15.91
N ASP A 152 18.90 2.11 -14.79
CA ASP A 152 19.11 1.55 -13.46
C ASP A 152 17.80 1.00 -12.90
N ARG A 153 17.34 -0.12 -13.48
CA ARG A 153 16.14 -0.84 -13.02
C ARG A 153 16.52 -1.73 -11.83
N PRO A 154 15.94 -1.53 -10.63
CA PRO A 154 16.14 -2.43 -9.51
C PRO A 154 15.69 -3.85 -9.88
N ARG A 155 16.49 -4.84 -9.50
CA ARG A 155 16.20 -6.25 -9.70
C ARG A 155 16.25 -6.97 -8.38
N VAL A 156 15.25 -7.81 -8.15
CA VAL A 156 15.07 -8.53 -6.89
C VAL A 156 15.33 -10.01 -7.15
N ASP A 157 16.23 -10.59 -6.36
CA ASP A 157 16.40 -12.04 -6.31
C ASP A 157 15.65 -12.61 -5.11
N ARG A 158 14.42 -13.06 -5.35
CA ARG A 158 13.55 -13.63 -4.31
C ARG A 158 14.03 -14.99 -3.81
N GLU A 159 14.80 -15.74 -4.62
CA GLU A 159 15.40 -17.00 -4.18
C GLU A 159 16.53 -16.75 -3.17
N VAL A 160 17.27 -15.65 -3.31
CA VAL A 160 18.23 -15.26 -2.26
C VAL A 160 17.51 -14.78 -1.00
N LEU A 161 16.48 -13.94 -1.15
CA LEU A 161 15.78 -13.34 -0.01
C LEU A 161 14.94 -14.33 0.78
N TYR A 162 14.16 -15.19 0.13
CA TYR A 162 13.24 -16.14 0.76
C TYR A 162 13.73 -17.60 0.69
N GLY A 163 14.77 -17.91 -0.06
CA GLY A 163 15.19 -19.29 -0.32
C GLY A 163 16.31 -19.76 0.61
N ASP A 164 16.95 -20.86 0.19
CA ASP A 164 18.01 -21.52 0.95
C ASP A 164 19.20 -20.60 1.33
N PRO A 165 19.62 -19.60 0.53
CA PRO A 165 20.69 -18.67 0.95
C PRO A 165 20.37 -17.92 2.23
N PHE A 166 19.14 -17.42 2.39
CA PHE A 166 18.68 -16.76 3.62
C PHE A 166 18.56 -17.75 4.78
N LEU A 167 17.86 -18.87 4.55
CA LEU A 167 17.59 -19.86 5.61
C LEU A 167 18.88 -20.43 6.21
N SER A 168 19.87 -20.72 5.37
CA SER A 168 21.16 -21.26 5.81
C SER A 168 21.97 -20.21 6.58
N ASP A 169 21.98 -18.96 6.12
CA ASP A 169 22.70 -17.86 6.78
C ASP A 169 22.12 -17.57 8.16
N VAL A 170 20.79 -17.54 8.29
CA VAL A 170 20.12 -17.41 9.60
C VAL A 170 20.46 -18.60 10.50
N ALA A 171 20.40 -19.84 9.99
CA ALA A 171 20.74 -21.01 10.78
C ALA A 171 22.17 -20.95 11.34
N ASP A 172 23.15 -20.61 10.50
CA ASP A 172 24.55 -20.49 10.89
C ASP A 172 24.76 -19.39 11.96
N ARG A 173 24.18 -18.20 11.75
CA ARG A 173 24.31 -17.07 12.70
C ARG A 173 23.64 -17.36 14.04
N VAL A 174 22.45 -17.95 14.01
CA VAL A 174 21.71 -18.34 15.22
C VAL A 174 22.53 -19.35 16.02
N LEU A 175 23.08 -20.37 15.37
CA LEU A 175 23.94 -21.37 16.02
C LEU A 175 25.22 -20.74 16.59
N GLU A 176 25.85 -19.81 15.88
CA GLU A 176 27.02 -19.06 16.37
C GLU A 176 26.67 -18.23 17.62
N VAL A 177 25.53 -17.53 17.60
CA VAL A 177 25.06 -16.71 18.73
C VAL A 177 24.84 -17.57 19.97
N VAL A 178 24.13 -18.70 19.86
CA VAL A 178 23.80 -19.53 21.03
C VAL A 178 25.02 -20.19 21.68
N VAL A 179 26.10 -20.41 20.93
CA VAL A 179 27.38 -20.89 21.49
C VAL A 179 28.24 -19.77 22.07
N GLY A 180 27.93 -18.51 21.72
CA GLY A 180 28.65 -17.33 22.15
C GLY A 180 28.55 -17.04 23.65
N GLU A 181 29.59 -16.41 24.20
CA GLU A 181 29.64 -16.02 25.62
C GLU A 181 28.54 -15.01 25.97
N ALA A 182 28.26 -14.05 25.08
CA ALA A 182 27.24 -13.01 25.29
C ALA A 182 25.85 -13.61 25.50
N TRP A 183 25.47 -14.60 24.68
CA TRP A 183 24.21 -15.33 24.86
C TRP A 183 24.16 -16.07 26.20
N ARG A 184 25.23 -16.80 26.56
CA ARG A 184 25.29 -17.59 27.80
C ARG A 184 25.26 -16.74 29.07
N GLN A 185 25.79 -15.52 29.00
CA GLN A 185 25.76 -14.56 30.11
C GLN A 185 24.46 -13.76 30.19
N SER A 186 23.62 -13.85 29.16
CA SER A 186 22.31 -13.20 29.11
C SER A 186 21.19 -14.12 29.63
N ASP A 187 20.03 -13.53 29.92
CA ASP A 187 18.81 -14.27 30.25
C ASP A 187 18.01 -14.71 29.00
N ALA A 188 18.59 -14.61 27.80
CA ALA A 188 17.90 -14.86 26.52
C ALA A 188 17.25 -16.25 26.41
N ARG A 189 17.80 -17.28 27.07
CA ARG A 189 17.18 -18.63 27.04
C ARG A 189 15.80 -18.69 27.71
N ILE A 190 15.50 -17.75 28.61
CA ILE A 190 14.31 -17.78 29.47
C ILE A 190 13.45 -16.51 29.26
N ASN A 191 14.06 -15.41 28.81
CA ASN A 191 13.45 -14.10 28.71
C ASN A 191 13.47 -13.59 27.25
N GLU A 192 12.29 -13.38 26.68
CA GLU A 192 12.10 -12.91 25.30
C GLU A 192 12.64 -11.48 25.07
N PRO A 193 12.35 -10.48 25.91
CA PRO A 193 13.03 -9.19 25.87
C PRO A 193 14.56 -9.26 25.80
N ALA A 194 15.18 -10.22 26.50
CA ALA A 194 16.63 -10.42 26.45
C ALA A 194 17.10 -11.07 25.13
N ARG A 195 16.22 -11.81 24.41
CA ARG A 195 16.49 -12.32 23.05
C ARG A 195 16.42 -11.25 21.99
N TYR A 196 15.57 -10.26 22.17
CA TYR A 196 15.25 -9.28 21.13
C TYR A 196 16.49 -8.61 20.51
N GLN A 197 17.48 -8.23 21.33
CA GLN A 197 18.72 -7.64 20.84
C GLN A 197 19.52 -8.58 19.93
N PHE A 198 19.49 -9.89 20.18
CA PHE A 198 20.11 -10.88 19.31
C PHE A 198 19.32 -11.06 18.01
N THR A 199 17.98 -11.02 18.06
CA THR A 199 17.13 -11.03 16.87
C THR A 199 17.46 -9.83 15.97
N VAL A 200 17.55 -8.63 16.55
CA VAL A 200 17.96 -7.39 15.84
C VAL A 200 19.33 -7.55 15.21
N ALA A 201 20.32 -8.05 15.96
CA ALA A 201 21.67 -8.24 15.43
C ALA A 201 21.71 -9.22 14.25
N VAL A 202 21.09 -10.41 14.37
CA VAL A 202 21.04 -11.41 13.29
C VAL A 202 20.37 -10.83 12.04
N HIS A 203 19.22 -10.16 12.20
CA HIS A 203 18.49 -9.59 11.08
C HIS A 203 19.28 -8.46 10.40
N ARG A 204 19.83 -7.52 11.17
CA ARG A 204 20.67 -6.44 10.65
C ARG A 204 21.85 -7.01 9.88
N ASP A 205 22.54 -7.99 10.45
CA ASP A 205 23.74 -8.54 9.84
C ASP A 205 23.41 -9.29 8.54
N TRP A 206 22.27 -10.00 8.45
CA TRP A 206 21.79 -10.53 7.18
C TRP A 206 21.64 -9.43 6.12
N LEU A 207 20.90 -8.36 6.46
CA LEU A 207 20.56 -7.31 5.51
C LEU A 207 21.76 -6.46 5.07
N MET A 208 22.73 -6.28 5.97
CA MET A 208 23.84 -5.34 5.79
C MET A 208 25.18 -6.01 5.48
N THR A 209 25.24 -7.35 5.44
CA THR A 209 26.47 -8.06 5.04
C THR A 209 26.51 -8.21 3.50
N PRO A 210 27.55 -7.68 2.82
CA PRO A 210 27.79 -7.96 1.40
C PRO A 210 27.89 -9.47 1.11
N ARG A 211 27.29 -9.94 0.02
CA ARG A 211 27.32 -11.35 -0.35
C ARG A 211 27.90 -11.60 -1.73
N ASP A 212 28.65 -12.69 -1.86
CA ASP A 212 29.28 -13.09 -3.12
C ASP A 212 28.25 -13.51 -4.18
N ASP A 213 27.15 -14.15 -3.78
CA ASP A 213 26.03 -14.52 -4.67
C ASP A 213 25.22 -13.32 -5.17
N LEU A 214 25.46 -12.12 -4.62
CA LEU A 214 24.89 -10.84 -5.04
C LEU A 214 25.94 -9.88 -5.62
N ASP A 215 27.10 -10.39 -6.07
CA ASP A 215 28.23 -9.59 -6.60
C ASP A 215 28.76 -8.55 -5.60
N GLY A 216 28.79 -8.90 -4.31
CA GLY A 216 29.22 -8.01 -3.22
C GLY A 216 28.16 -6.98 -2.81
N ARG A 217 26.92 -7.09 -3.30
CA ARG A 217 25.80 -6.28 -2.81
C ARG A 217 25.24 -6.85 -1.51
N MET A 218 24.61 -5.96 -0.75
CA MET A 218 23.88 -6.32 0.47
C MET A 218 22.46 -6.74 0.12
N PRO A 219 21.84 -7.74 0.79
CA PRO A 219 20.44 -8.11 0.56
C PRO A 219 19.48 -6.92 0.65
N ARG A 220 19.72 -5.99 1.57
CA ARG A 220 18.93 -4.75 1.69
C ARG A 220 18.84 -3.98 0.39
N SER A 221 19.90 -3.94 -0.42
CA SER A 221 19.90 -3.21 -1.69
C SER A 221 18.89 -3.72 -2.71
N LEU A 222 18.38 -4.95 -2.54
CA LEU A 222 17.34 -5.53 -3.38
C LEU A 222 15.94 -5.02 -3.01
N LEU A 223 15.75 -4.46 -1.82
CA LEU A 223 14.43 -4.11 -1.29
C LEU A 223 13.94 -2.72 -1.75
N HIS A 224 14.82 -1.86 -2.26
CA HIS A 224 14.52 -0.45 -2.55
C HIS A 224 14.61 -0.10 -4.05
N GLY A 225 14.36 1.18 -4.37
CA GLY A 225 14.54 1.76 -5.70
C GLY A 225 13.26 1.88 -6.52
N ALA A 226 12.17 1.25 -6.08
CA ALA A 226 10.90 1.25 -6.80
C ALA A 226 9.66 1.47 -5.91
N LEU A 227 9.83 1.59 -4.59
CA LEU A 227 8.72 1.61 -3.61
C LEU A 227 7.67 2.68 -3.95
N GLN A 228 8.09 3.95 -4.03
CA GLN A 228 7.17 5.06 -4.31
C GLN A 228 6.47 4.93 -5.67
N TRP A 229 7.17 4.46 -6.69
CA TRP A 229 6.59 4.25 -8.01
C TRP A 229 5.55 3.11 -7.98
N SER A 230 5.91 1.98 -7.39
CA SER A 230 5.01 0.83 -7.20
C SER A 230 3.73 1.24 -6.47
N ASP A 231 3.87 2.03 -5.41
CA ASP A 231 2.74 2.46 -4.59
C ASP A 231 1.80 3.36 -5.40
N ARG A 232 2.33 4.31 -6.17
CA ARG A 232 1.53 5.17 -7.07
C ARG A 232 0.78 4.38 -8.13
N VAL A 233 1.44 3.40 -8.76
CA VAL A 233 0.80 2.52 -9.76
C VAL A 233 -0.31 1.69 -9.13
N THR A 234 -0.08 1.18 -7.92
CA THR A 234 -1.08 0.42 -7.15
C THR A 234 -2.27 1.30 -6.77
N SER A 235 -2.02 2.50 -6.23
CA SER A 235 -3.06 3.49 -5.92
C SER A 235 -3.84 3.95 -7.15
N SER A 236 -3.22 3.95 -8.34
CA SER A 236 -3.94 4.27 -9.59
C SER A 236 -5.03 3.25 -9.92
N GLN A 237 -4.77 1.96 -9.64
CA GLN A 237 -5.78 0.92 -9.80
C GLN A 237 -6.90 1.04 -8.76
N GLN A 238 -6.57 1.48 -7.54
CA GLN A 238 -7.56 1.81 -6.53
C GLN A 238 -8.48 2.93 -7.02
N LEU A 239 -7.93 4.06 -7.48
CA LEU A 239 -8.71 5.19 -7.99
C LEU A 239 -9.62 4.79 -9.16
N ARG A 240 -9.10 3.97 -10.08
CA ARG A 240 -9.89 3.43 -11.20
C ARG A 240 -11.04 2.56 -10.73
N PHE A 241 -10.81 1.70 -9.74
CA PHE A 241 -11.83 0.82 -9.20
C PHE A 241 -12.92 1.59 -8.43
N GLU A 242 -12.52 2.59 -7.65
CA GLU A 242 -13.44 3.49 -6.94
C GLU A 242 -14.34 4.29 -7.89
N ASP A 243 -13.87 4.58 -9.12
CA ASP A 243 -14.68 5.19 -10.18
C ASP A 243 -15.52 4.17 -10.99
N GLY A 244 -15.51 2.90 -10.60
CA GLY A 244 -16.34 1.84 -11.18
C GLY A 244 -15.68 1.04 -12.31
N GLY A 245 -14.38 1.20 -12.54
CA GLY A 245 -13.60 0.34 -13.42
C GLY A 245 -13.28 -1.02 -12.81
N SER A 246 -12.87 -1.99 -13.65
CA SER A 246 -12.33 -3.27 -13.17
C SER A 246 -10.93 -3.10 -12.57
N MET A 247 -10.63 -3.89 -11.54
CA MET A 247 -9.27 -4.10 -11.06
C MET A 247 -8.63 -5.23 -11.85
N ILE A 248 -7.52 -4.94 -12.53
CA ILE A 248 -6.88 -5.87 -13.46
C ILE A 248 -5.43 -6.02 -13.08
N ALA A 249 -4.99 -7.23 -12.72
CA ALA A 249 -3.64 -7.54 -12.33
C ALA A 249 -2.65 -7.43 -13.49
N LEU A 250 -1.39 -7.10 -13.18
CA LEU A 250 -0.29 -7.23 -14.14
C LEU A 250 -0.14 -8.71 -14.58
N PRO A 251 0.17 -9.04 -15.84
CA PRO A 251 0.45 -10.42 -16.22
C PRO A 251 1.73 -10.96 -15.54
N ASP A 252 1.75 -12.26 -15.23
CA ASP A 252 2.87 -12.99 -14.58
C ASP A 252 3.78 -13.71 -15.57
N ASP A 253 3.37 -13.77 -16.83
CA ASP A 253 4.14 -14.35 -17.92
C ASP A 253 5.09 -13.34 -18.58
N TRP A 254 5.16 -12.12 -18.05
CA TRP A 254 6.13 -11.11 -18.45
C TRP A 254 7.56 -11.54 -18.19
N ASN A 255 8.47 -11.17 -19.09
CA ASN A 255 9.87 -11.64 -19.06
C ASN A 255 10.57 -11.32 -17.73
N ASP A 256 10.30 -10.13 -17.19
CA ASP A 256 10.95 -9.64 -15.97
C ASP A 256 10.11 -9.86 -14.69
N TYR A 257 8.97 -10.56 -14.76
CA TYR A 257 8.06 -10.75 -13.61
C TYR A 257 8.74 -11.36 -12.38
N ALA A 258 9.63 -12.35 -12.59
CA ALA A 258 10.35 -13.02 -11.51
C ALA A 258 11.32 -12.07 -10.77
N THR A 259 11.92 -11.12 -11.49
CA THR A 259 12.95 -10.20 -10.96
C THR A 259 12.45 -8.78 -10.73
N ALA A 260 11.14 -8.56 -10.91
CA ALA A 260 10.51 -7.26 -10.80
C ALA A 260 10.76 -6.63 -9.42
N PRO A 261 10.91 -5.28 -9.36
CA PRO A 261 11.15 -4.56 -8.11
C PRO A 261 10.09 -4.83 -7.04
N MET A 262 10.46 -4.83 -5.77
CA MET A 262 9.51 -4.93 -4.66
C MET A 262 8.70 -3.65 -4.50
N GLY A 263 7.43 -3.80 -4.12
CA GLY A 263 6.61 -2.70 -3.59
C GLY A 263 6.81 -2.55 -2.07
N SER A 264 6.27 -1.47 -1.49
CA SER A 264 6.35 -1.21 -0.04
C SER A 264 5.80 -2.36 0.81
N GLN A 265 4.66 -2.92 0.43
CA GLN A 265 4.02 -4.00 1.18
C GLN A 265 4.82 -5.30 1.16
N GLU A 266 5.37 -5.69 0.01
CA GLU A 266 6.24 -6.88 -0.10
C GLU A 266 7.53 -6.68 0.72
N MET A 267 8.09 -5.46 0.71
CA MET A 267 9.23 -5.10 1.54
C MET A 267 8.90 -5.26 3.03
N CYS A 268 7.79 -4.69 3.52
CA CYS A 268 7.39 -4.82 4.93
C CYS A 268 7.24 -6.28 5.34
N LEU A 269 6.52 -7.07 4.53
CA LEU A 269 6.37 -8.51 4.77
C LEU A 269 7.69 -9.27 4.76
N TYR A 270 8.68 -8.81 4.01
CA TYR A 270 10.00 -9.42 4.03
C TYR A 270 10.70 -9.25 5.38
N PHE A 271 10.54 -8.09 6.03
CA PHE A 271 11.07 -7.90 7.38
C PHE A 271 10.34 -8.79 8.39
N ASP A 272 9.01 -8.85 8.34
CA ASP A 272 8.22 -9.72 9.21
C ASP A 272 8.60 -11.19 9.03
N TYR A 273 8.75 -11.62 7.78
CA TYR A 273 9.27 -12.94 7.42
C TYR A 273 10.63 -13.21 8.07
N CYS A 274 11.56 -12.26 8.00
CA CYS A 274 12.87 -12.43 8.62
C CYS A 274 12.75 -12.60 10.14
N ARG A 275 11.89 -11.83 10.81
CA ARG A 275 11.64 -11.94 12.25
C ARG A 275 11.03 -13.29 12.63
N GLU A 276 10.04 -13.76 11.88
CA GLU A 276 9.41 -15.06 12.08
C GLU A 276 10.42 -16.20 11.96
N ILE A 277 11.23 -16.21 10.90
CA ILE A 277 12.26 -17.24 10.70
C ILE A 277 13.32 -17.23 11.79
N ILE A 278 13.77 -16.04 12.20
CA ILE A 278 14.76 -15.91 13.29
C ILE A 278 14.17 -16.38 14.61
N ASP A 279 12.93 -16.03 14.94
CA ASP A 279 12.30 -16.49 16.18
C ASP A 279 12.09 -18.02 16.18
N ALA A 280 11.63 -18.59 15.07
CA ALA A 280 11.52 -20.03 14.92
C ALA A 280 12.88 -20.73 15.10
N ALA A 281 13.97 -20.13 14.63
CA ALA A 281 15.32 -20.65 14.84
C ALA A 281 15.73 -20.62 16.32
N TRP A 282 15.37 -19.56 17.06
CA TRP A 282 15.56 -19.53 18.52
C TRP A 282 14.75 -20.62 19.22
N LEU A 283 13.48 -20.78 18.87
CA LEU A 283 12.61 -21.80 19.45
C LEU A 283 13.14 -23.21 19.18
N TRP A 284 13.67 -23.47 17.99
CA TRP A 284 14.31 -24.74 17.67
C TRP A 284 15.54 -25.00 18.56
N CYS A 285 16.41 -23.99 18.73
CA CYS A 285 17.62 -24.09 19.55
C CYS A 285 17.31 -24.27 21.05
N LEU A 286 16.19 -23.73 21.52
CA LEU A 286 15.74 -23.84 22.90
C LEU A 286 14.90 -25.09 23.19
N GLY A 287 14.42 -25.77 22.14
CA GLY A 287 13.58 -26.95 22.24
C GLY A 287 14.35 -28.27 22.25
N GLU A 288 13.60 -29.38 22.29
CA GLU A 288 14.17 -30.74 22.33
C GLU A 288 15.03 -31.08 21.10
N ALA A 289 14.82 -30.41 19.97
CA ALA A 289 15.67 -30.57 18.78
C ALA A 289 17.07 -29.98 19.02
N GLY A 290 17.16 -28.72 19.46
CA GLY A 290 18.42 -28.08 19.83
C GLY A 290 19.14 -28.74 21.01
N ASP A 291 18.41 -29.35 21.96
CA ASP A 291 19.04 -30.12 23.04
C ASP A 291 19.63 -31.46 22.56
N ARG A 292 19.07 -32.07 21.51
CA ARG A 292 19.56 -33.33 20.92
C ARG A 292 20.74 -33.10 19.97
N THR A 293 20.72 -32.00 19.23
CA THR A 293 21.74 -31.69 18.22
C THR A 293 22.76 -30.73 18.82
N CYS A 294 24.01 -31.15 18.99
CA CYS A 294 25.03 -30.24 19.55
C CYS A 294 25.22 -29.06 18.59
N PRO A 295 25.14 -27.79 19.05
CA PRO A 295 25.30 -26.61 18.18
C PRO A 295 26.66 -26.51 17.46
N VAL A 296 27.61 -27.37 17.80
CA VAL A 296 28.96 -27.46 17.21
C VAL A 296 29.04 -28.59 16.15
N ASP A 297 27.98 -29.37 15.97
CA ASP A 297 27.91 -30.40 14.93
C ASP A 297 27.61 -29.73 13.57
N ALA A 298 28.39 -30.08 12.55
CA ALA A 298 28.17 -29.60 11.18
C ALA A 298 26.79 -30.01 10.63
N ASN A 299 26.14 -31.03 11.21
CA ASN A 299 24.77 -31.40 10.85
C ASN A 299 23.70 -30.46 11.44
N ALA A 300 24.01 -29.68 12.49
CA ALA A 300 23.04 -28.82 13.16
C ALA A 300 22.50 -27.72 12.23
N ALA A 301 23.38 -27.08 11.46
CA ALA A 301 23.00 -26.05 10.49
C ALA A 301 22.07 -26.60 9.39
N ALA A 302 22.36 -27.80 8.88
CA ALA A 302 21.55 -28.45 7.86
C ALA A 302 20.16 -28.88 8.40
N GLU A 303 20.12 -29.44 9.61
CA GLU A 303 18.86 -29.81 10.28
C GLU A 303 17.98 -28.57 10.58
N LEU A 304 18.60 -27.49 11.06
CA LEU A 304 17.90 -26.24 11.31
C LEU A 304 17.41 -25.60 10.01
N THR A 305 18.22 -25.59 8.95
CA THR A 305 17.82 -25.06 7.63
C THR A 305 16.59 -25.81 7.08
N GLU A 306 16.56 -27.15 7.19
CA GLU A 306 15.41 -27.95 6.78
C GLU A 306 14.15 -27.61 7.59
N PHE A 307 14.30 -27.45 8.91
CA PHE A 307 13.20 -27.01 9.78
C PHE A 307 12.66 -25.64 9.36
N LEU A 308 13.55 -24.66 9.15
CA LEU A 308 13.15 -23.31 8.74
C LEU A 308 12.50 -23.27 7.34
N ARG A 309 12.84 -24.21 6.45
CA ARG A 309 12.13 -24.35 5.17
C ARG A 309 10.66 -24.75 5.38
N GLY A 310 10.40 -25.61 6.36
CA GLY A 310 9.03 -25.93 6.81
C GLY A 310 8.30 -24.69 7.31
N VAL A 311 8.92 -23.95 8.24
CA VAL A 311 8.34 -22.72 8.82
C VAL A 311 8.04 -21.67 7.74
N LYS A 312 8.95 -21.45 6.79
CA LYS A 312 8.73 -20.57 5.63
C LYS A 312 7.47 -20.95 4.86
N ASN A 313 7.33 -22.22 4.50
CA ASN A 313 6.22 -22.69 3.68
C ASN A 313 4.89 -22.55 4.42
N ASP A 314 4.89 -22.84 5.72
CA ASP A 314 3.72 -22.66 6.58
C ASP A 314 3.36 -21.17 6.68
N TRP A 315 4.33 -20.30 6.96
CA TRP A 315 4.13 -18.85 7.06
C TRP A 315 3.54 -18.25 5.77
N LEU A 316 4.08 -18.62 4.60
CA LEU A 316 3.58 -18.14 3.31
C LEU A 316 2.12 -18.55 3.02
N CYS A 317 1.64 -19.63 3.64
CA CYS A 317 0.31 -20.20 3.40
C CYS A 317 -0.70 -19.93 4.54
N SER A 318 -0.23 -19.58 5.74
CA SER A 318 -1.07 -19.23 6.88
C SER A 318 -1.61 -17.81 6.78
N SER A 319 -2.77 -17.55 7.36
CA SER A 319 -3.28 -16.19 7.56
C SER A 319 -2.26 -15.35 8.34
N PHE A 320 -1.87 -14.20 7.79
CA PHE A 320 -1.03 -13.23 8.47
C PHE A 320 -1.95 -12.36 9.34
N GLU A 321 -1.71 -12.23 10.64
CA GLU A 321 -2.48 -11.37 11.58
C GLU A 321 -4.01 -11.44 11.39
N GLU A 322 -4.58 -12.64 11.20
CA GLU A 322 -6.01 -12.87 10.91
C GLU A 322 -6.52 -12.35 9.54
N GLY A 323 -5.63 -11.79 8.72
CA GLY A 323 -5.86 -11.37 7.34
C GLY A 323 -5.39 -12.39 6.30
N PRO A 324 -5.14 -11.97 5.05
CA PRO A 324 -4.77 -12.86 3.97
C PRO A 324 -3.37 -13.47 4.17
N ALA A 325 -3.13 -14.60 3.50
CA ALA A 325 -1.82 -15.24 3.54
C ALA A 325 -0.72 -14.35 2.91
N PRO A 326 0.52 -14.34 3.44
CA PRO A 326 1.61 -13.54 2.87
C PRO A 326 1.86 -13.79 1.39
N SER A 327 1.70 -15.03 0.92
CA SER A 327 1.82 -15.35 -0.52
C SER A 327 0.84 -14.56 -1.39
N PHE A 328 -0.40 -14.37 -0.94
CA PHE A 328 -1.38 -13.54 -1.63
C PHE A 328 -1.00 -12.06 -1.61
N ILE A 329 -0.52 -11.55 -0.48
CA ILE A 329 -0.11 -10.15 -0.36
C ILE A 329 1.08 -9.85 -1.27
N ILE A 330 2.07 -10.75 -1.29
CA ILE A 330 3.23 -10.68 -2.18
C ILE A 330 2.76 -10.69 -3.64
N GLU A 331 1.83 -11.57 -4.01
CA GLU A 331 1.29 -11.62 -5.36
C GLU A 331 0.59 -10.30 -5.74
N CYS A 332 -0.29 -9.74 -4.90
CA CYS A 332 -0.92 -8.45 -5.16
C CYS A 332 0.10 -7.31 -5.34
N SER A 333 1.13 -7.26 -4.48
CA SER A 333 2.22 -6.28 -4.59
C SER A 333 2.96 -6.42 -5.93
N ARG A 334 3.31 -7.64 -6.34
CA ARG A 334 4.00 -7.92 -7.61
C ARG A 334 3.14 -7.61 -8.83
N ARG A 335 1.83 -7.83 -8.70
CA ARG A 335 0.80 -7.59 -9.72
C ARG A 335 0.30 -6.14 -9.74
N ARG A 336 0.85 -5.28 -8.86
CA ARG A 336 0.56 -3.84 -8.74
C ARG A 336 -0.95 -3.57 -8.62
N VAL A 337 -1.60 -4.29 -7.71
CA VAL A 337 -3.03 -4.14 -7.41
C VAL A 337 -3.23 -4.01 -5.90
N PRO A 338 -4.16 -3.14 -5.46
CA PRO A 338 -4.46 -3.00 -4.05
C PRO A 338 -5.23 -4.22 -3.54
N ARG A 339 -5.19 -4.45 -2.23
CA ARG A 339 -5.91 -5.53 -1.55
C ARG A 339 -7.18 -4.98 -0.94
N GLY A 340 -8.28 -5.72 -1.04
CA GLY A 340 -9.52 -5.36 -0.35
C GLY A 340 -10.47 -6.55 -0.27
N ILE A 341 -11.27 -6.56 0.78
CA ILE A 341 -12.15 -7.68 1.14
C ILE A 341 -13.22 -7.85 0.06
N GLY A 342 -13.37 -9.06 -0.45
CA GLY A 342 -14.39 -9.39 -1.45
C GLY A 342 -14.17 -8.75 -2.83
N ILE A 343 -13.03 -8.08 -3.04
CA ILE A 343 -12.70 -7.47 -4.32
C ILE A 343 -12.17 -8.55 -5.27
N ALA A 344 -12.87 -8.75 -6.39
CA ALA A 344 -12.39 -9.61 -7.46
C ALA A 344 -11.34 -8.88 -8.30
N ILE A 345 -10.20 -9.53 -8.52
CA ILE A 345 -9.09 -8.99 -9.32
C ILE A 345 -8.95 -9.84 -10.57
N GLU A 346 -9.15 -9.24 -11.75
CA GLU A 346 -8.96 -9.95 -13.01
C GLU A 346 -7.49 -10.37 -13.15
N GLY A 347 -7.22 -11.67 -13.31
CA GLY A 347 -5.86 -12.23 -13.37
C GLY A 347 -5.34 -12.82 -12.07
N ILE A 348 -6.08 -12.74 -10.96
CA ILE A 348 -5.77 -13.42 -9.69
C ILE A 348 -7.01 -14.21 -9.25
N ASP A 349 -6.91 -15.53 -9.17
CA ASP A 349 -8.04 -16.40 -8.84
C ASP A 349 -8.48 -16.31 -7.36
N THR A 350 -7.56 -15.89 -6.49
CA THR A 350 -7.82 -15.78 -5.05
C THR A 350 -8.49 -14.44 -4.74
N VAL A 351 -9.53 -14.47 -3.92
CA VAL A 351 -10.18 -13.28 -3.39
C VAL A 351 -9.93 -13.22 -1.89
N GLN A 352 -9.55 -12.05 -1.39
CA GLN A 352 -9.43 -11.83 0.04
C GLN A 352 -10.80 -12.00 0.70
N ALA A 353 -10.91 -12.98 1.58
CA ALA A 353 -12.14 -13.26 2.34
C ALA A 353 -12.12 -12.63 3.73
N ASP A 354 -10.93 -12.58 4.35
CA ASP A 354 -10.73 -12.14 5.72
C ASP A 354 -10.06 -10.76 5.75
N ALA A 355 -10.49 -9.93 6.69
CA ALA A 355 -9.94 -8.62 6.96
C ALA A 355 -9.05 -8.68 8.20
N HIS A 356 -8.11 -7.76 8.34
CA HIS A 356 -7.67 -7.38 9.68
C HIS A 356 -8.83 -6.69 10.40
N VAL A 357 -9.68 -7.48 11.04
CA VAL A 357 -10.67 -6.95 11.96
C VAL A 357 -9.90 -6.63 13.23
N GLY A 358 -9.64 -5.34 13.47
CA GLY A 358 -9.20 -4.93 14.80
C GLY A 358 -10.20 -5.50 15.82
N ASP A 359 -9.74 -6.37 16.71
CA ASP A 359 -10.49 -6.89 17.89
C ASP A 359 -10.65 -5.77 18.92
N CYS A 360 -11.28 -4.72 18.44
CA CYS A 360 -11.33 -3.38 18.94
C CYS A 360 -12.82 -3.16 19.10
N ASP A 361 -13.33 -3.16 20.35
CA ASP A 361 -14.73 -2.86 20.71
C ASP A 361 -15.10 -1.39 20.36
N CYS A 362 -14.50 -0.81 19.32
CA CYS A 362 -14.70 0.55 18.86
C CYS A 362 -15.86 0.60 17.85
N PRO A 363 -16.78 1.56 18.02
CA PRO A 363 -17.87 1.80 17.06
C PRO A 363 -17.36 2.19 15.66
N ILE A 364 -16.15 2.77 15.54
CA ILE A 364 -15.55 3.15 14.26
C ILE A 364 -15.03 1.90 13.53
N CYS A 365 -14.32 1.00 14.23
CA CYS A 365 -13.92 -0.33 13.72
C CYS A 365 -15.16 -1.06 13.16
N GLN A 366 -16.28 -1.05 13.88
CA GLN A 366 -17.55 -1.65 13.42
C GLN A 366 -18.20 -0.92 12.23
N MET A 367 -18.10 0.41 12.16
CA MET A 367 -18.60 1.17 11.01
C MET A 367 -17.81 0.90 9.73
N MET A 368 -16.51 0.69 9.88
CA MET A 368 -15.63 0.26 8.81
C MET A 368 -15.97 -1.16 8.34
N ALA A 369 -16.15 -2.11 9.27
CA ALA A 369 -16.59 -3.47 8.94
C ALA A 369 -17.97 -3.51 8.25
N ASP A 370 -18.83 -2.55 8.55
CA ASP A 370 -20.14 -2.38 7.92
C ASP A 370 -20.10 -1.73 6.52
N GLY A 371 -18.93 -1.36 6.02
CA GLY A 371 -18.75 -0.72 4.71
C GLY A 371 -19.23 0.73 4.64
N LEU A 372 -19.35 1.43 5.78
CA LEU A 372 -19.84 2.81 5.77
C LEU A 372 -18.87 3.78 5.08
N PHE A 373 -17.57 3.48 5.10
CA PHE A 373 -16.54 4.30 4.45
C PHE A 373 -16.33 3.91 2.97
N GLY A 374 -17.25 3.13 2.40
CA GLY A 374 -17.10 2.58 1.06
C GLY A 374 -16.23 1.33 1.04
N LEU A 375 -15.56 1.11 -0.09
CA LEU A 375 -14.64 -0.01 -0.28
C LEU A 375 -13.38 0.22 0.55
N GLY A 376 -13.09 -0.71 1.46
CA GLY A 376 -11.86 -0.69 2.24
C GLY A 376 -10.70 -1.34 1.47
N PHE A 377 -9.57 -0.67 1.43
CA PHE A 377 -8.31 -1.22 0.93
C PHE A 377 -7.32 -1.36 2.08
N GLU A 378 -6.58 -2.46 2.09
CA GLU A 378 -5.57 -2.74 3.11
C GLU A 378 -4.17 -2.45 2.59
N SER A 379 -3.36 -1.81 3.44
CA SER A 379 -1.95 -1.53 3.19
C SER A 379 -1.13 -1.73 4.45
N ILE A 380 0.08 -2.26 4.31
CA ILE A 380 1.08 -2.32 5.38
C ILE A 380 1.97 -1.09 5.22
N ASP A 381 2.05 -0.25 6.25
CA ASP A 381 2.76 1.04 6.20
C ASP A 381 4.24 0.96 6.63
N GLY A 382 4.62 -0.14 7.28
CA GLY A 382 5.98 -0.37 7.77
C GLY A 382 6.33 0.44 9.02
N HIS A 383 5.36 1.01 9.76
CA HIS A 383 5.64 1.79 10.96
C HIS A 383 6.47 1.01 12.00
N HIS A 384 6.16 -0.27 12.17
CA HIS A 384 6.86 -1.14 13.13
C HIS A 384 8.35 -1.32 12.81
N LEU A 385 8.78 -1.08 11.56
CA LEU A 385 10.19 -1.20 11.14
C LEU A 385 11.07 -0.10 11.71
N GLU A 386 10.49 1.07 12.02
CA GLU A 386 11.22 2.22 12.55
C GLU A 386 11.39 2.15 14.07
N LEU A 387 10.72 1.21 14.77
CA LEU A 387 10.78 1.04 16.22
C LEU A 387 12.16 0.60 16.73
N ASP A 388 12.96 -0.03 15.88
CA ASP A 388 14.32 -0.49 16.20
C ASP A 388 15.37 0.63 16.10
N GLU A 389 15.01 1.81 15.57
CA GLU A 389 15.93 2.94 15.34
C GLU A 389 17.21 2.58 14.54
N GLU A 390 17.10 1.60 13.64
CA GLU A 390 18.23 1.05 12.90
C GLU A 390 18.04 1.21 11.38
N PHE A 391 19.03 1.82 10.72
CA PHE A 391 19.00 2.05 9.26
C PHE A 391 18.74 0.76 8.45
N ALA A 392 19.20 -0.38 8.95
CA ALA A 392 19.02 -1.67 8.28
C ALA A 392 17.55 -2.01 8.03
N PHE A 393 16.64 -1.54 8.90
CA PHE A 393 15.20 -1.82 8.82
C PHE A 393 14.39 -0.68 8.22
N SER A 394 14.99 0.50 8.07
CA SER A 394 14.25 1.65 7.55
C SER A 394 13.80 1.47 6.11
N MET A 395 12.65 2.06 5.79
CA MET A 395 12.11 2.16 4.42
C MET A 395 12.96 3.04 3.49
N ARG A 396 13.90 3.83 4.02
CA ARG A 396 14.79 4.72 3.23
C ARG A 396 15.85 3.95 2.46
N ALA A 397 16.13 4.35 1.22
CA ALA A 397 17.09 3.62 0.39
C ALA A 397 18.53 3.87 0.87
N THR A 398 18.82 5.09 1.31
CA THR A 398 20.18 5.52 1.68
C THR A 398 20.28 5.90 3.15
N ARG A 399 21.50 5.79 3.70
CA ARG A 399 21.78 6.19 5.08
C ARG A 399 21.56 7.69 5.28
N ASP A 400 21.93 8.50 4.31
CA ASP A 400 21.77 9.95 4.36
C ASP A 400 20.30 10.37 4.45
N GLU A 401 19.42 9.73 3.67
CA GLU A 401 17.96 9.95 3.74
C GLU A 401 17.38 9.56 5.11
N TRP A 402 17.85 8.44 5.67
CA TRP A 402 17.42 7.99 7.00
C TRP A 402 17.92 8.94 8.09
N GLU A 403 19.18 9.34 8.06
CA GLU A 403 19.73 10.29 9.03
C GLU A 403 19.04 11.66 8.97
N GLU A 404 18.66 12.13 7.78
CA GLU A 404 17.85 13.35 7.64
C GLU A 404 16.46 13.16 8.24
N GLN A 405 15.78 12.04 7.95
CA GLN A 405 14.48 11.74 8.57
C GLN A 405 14.56 11.68 10.11
N GLN A 406 15.61 11.07 10.65
CA GLN A 406 15.83 11.03 12.11
C GLN A 406 16.11 12.43 12.68
N ARG A 407 16.82 13.29 11.94
CA ARG A 407 16.99 14.71 12.33
C ARG A 407 15.67 15.45 12.32
N GLU A 408 14.90 15.39 11.23
CA GLU A 408 13.59 16.03 11.10
C GLU A 408 12.64 15.57 12.20
N PHE A 409 12.60 14.27 12.49
CA PHE A 409 11.78 13.71 13.56
C PHE A 409 12.24 14.21 14.94
N GLY A 410 13.56 14.26 15.18
CA GLY A 410 14.12 14.83 16.40
C GLY A 410 13.85 16.32 16.55
N GLU A 411 13.93 17.11 15.47
CA GLU A 411 13.58 18.54 15.46
C GLU A 411 12.09 18.74 15.76
N TYR A 412 11.22 17.97 15.12
CA TYR A 412 9.78 17.99 15.39
C TYR A 412 9.48 17.60 16.84
N SER A 413 10.06 16.50 17.35
CA SER A 413 9.91 16.10 18.75
C SER A 413 10.38 17.20 19.72
N ASN A 414 11.50 17.85 19.43
CA ASN A 414 12.01 18.97 20.23
C ASN A 414 11.11 20.21 20.13
N GLU A 415 10.54 20.53 18.97
CA GLU A 415 9.57 21.62 18.82
C GLU A 415 8.32 21.36 19.66
N TRP A 416 7.83 20.13 19.67
CA TRP A 416 6.70 19.70 20.50
C TRP A 416 7.03 19.70 21.99
N GLU A 417 8.25 19.32 22.38
CA GLU A 417 8.71 19.39 23.77
C GLU A 417 9.03 20.82 24.24
N MET A 418 9.35 21.75 23.32
CA MET A 418 9.68 23.15 23.62
C MET A 418 8.48 24.09 23.55
N GLU A 419 7.35 23.69 22.97
CA GLU A 419 6.09 24.37 23.27
C GLU A 419 5.91 24.32 24.80
N PRO A 420 5.93 25.47 25.49
CA PRO A 420 5.80 25.46 26.93
C PRO A 420 4.51 24.72 27.24
N GLU A 421 4.62 23.65 28.03
CA GLU A 421 3.52 23.19 28.85
C GLU A 421 3.05 24.43 29.66
N GLU A 422 2.17 25.25 29.07
CA GLU A 422 1.07 25.79 29.86
C GLU A 422 0.56 24.58 30.65
N PRO A 423 0.27 24.71 31.96
CA PRO A 423 -0.21 23.60 32.77
C PRO A 423 -1.58 23.15 32.24
N HIS A 424 -1.53 22.43 31.13
CA HIS A 424 -2.51 21.53 30.61
C HIS A 424 -2.36 20.35 31.56
N GLU A 425 -3.16 20.36 32.63
CA GLU A 425 -3.69 19.10 33.15
C GLU A 425 -3.95 18.22 31.94
N PHE A 426 -3.18 17.13 31.78
CA PHE A 426 -3.23 16.20 30.64
C PHE A 426 -4.55 16.35 29.87
N ARG A 427 -4.58 17.23 28.86
CA ARG A 427 -5.65 17.17 27.88
C ARG A 427 -5.23 16.06 26.95
N GLU A 428 -5.38 14.85 27.48
CA GLU A 428 -6.09 13.77 26.79
C GLU A 428 -6.81 14.37 25.57
N PHE A 429 -6.40 13.93 24.38
CA PHE A 429 -6.89 14.32 23.05
C PHE A 429 -8.12 15.24 23.11
N GLU A 430 -8.08 16.42 22.47
CA GLU A 430 -9.24 17.33 22.40
C GLU A 430 -10.52 16.50 22.27
N SER A 431 -11.26 16.44 23.39
CA SER A 431 -12.37 15.50 23.56
C SER A 431 -13.28 15.57 22.33
N ALA A 432 -13.84 14.45 21.89
CA ALA A 432 -14.79 14.42 20.77
C ALA A 432 -15.97 15.38 21.03
N TRP A 433 -16.24 15.71 22.30
CA TRP A 433 -17.23 16.68 22.74
C TRP A 433 -16.83 18.16 22.50
N SER A 434 -15.54 18.45 22.33
CA SER A 434 -14.97 19.81 22.22
C SER A 434 -14.70 20.30 20.80
N GLY A 435 -14.39 19.39 19.87
CA GLY A 435 -14.03 19.68 18.47
C GLY A 435 -15.21 19.78 17.49
N ILE A 436 -16.41 19.28 17.84
CA ILE A 436 -17.59 19.31 16.96
C ILE A 436 -18.31 20.66 17.09
N ARG A 437 -17.65 21.75 16.67
CA ARG A 437 -18.24 23.09 16.59
C ARG A 437 -18.94 23.38 15.26
N ASP A 438 -18.61 22.63 14.22
CA ASP A 438 -19.31 22.69 12.94
C ASP A 438 -20.45 21.67 12.97
N GLU A 439 -21.70 22.12 12.86
CA GLU A 439 -22.89 21.26 12.75
C GLU A 439 -23.12 20.75 11.32
N GLY A 440 -22.32 21.21 10.35
CA GLY A 440 -22.38 20.74 8.97
C GLY A 440 -22.04 19.25 8.83
N PRO A 441 -22.55 18.56 7.81
CA PRO A 441 -22.16 17.17 7.52
C PRO A 441 -20.65 17.10 7.23
N LEU A 442 -19.98 16.03 7.67
CA LEU A 442 -18.61 15.75 7.22
C LEU A 442 -18.65 15.28 5.77
N PRO A 443 -17.62 15.56 4.95
CA PRO A 443 -17.48 14.94 3.64
C PRO A 443 -17.59 13.40 3.78
N GLY A 444 -18.51 12.78 3.04
CA GLY A 444 -18.76 11.34 3.11
C GLY A 444 -19.69 10.86 4.24
N ASP A 445 -20.13 11.74 5.15
CA ASP A 445 -21.10 11.41 6.21
C ASP A 445 -22.28 12.42 6.24
N PRO A 446 -23.17 12.37 5.23
CA PRO A 446 -24.32 13.26 5.14
C PRO A 446 -25.35 13.04 6.27
N SER A 447 -25.24 11.94 7.00
CA SER A 447 -26.15 11.60 8.12
C SER A 447 -25.57 11.92 9.50
N GLY A 448 -24.33 12.41 9.58
CA GLY A 448 -23.68 12.78 10.85
C GLY A 448 -23.35 11.60 11.78
N HIS A 449 -23.36 10.36 11.28
CA HIS A 449 -23.11 9.18 12.10
C HIS A 449 -21.66 9.06 12.55
N LEU A 450 -20.69 9.58 11.79
CA LEU A 450 -19.28 9.55 12.13
C LEU A 450 -18.98 10.42 13.36
N LYS A 451 -19.61 11.58 13.44
CA LYS A 451 -19.56 12.43 14.65
C LYS A 451 -20.09 11.69 15.88
N LEU A 452 -21.23 11.01 15.75
CA LEU A 452 -21.79 10.16 16.79
C LEU A 452 -20.85 9.00 17.17
N ALA A 453 -20.15 8.42 16.20
CA ALA A 453 -19.22 7.33 16.43
C ALA A 453 -18.02 7.74 17.30
N PHE A 454 -17.41 8.91 17.05
CA PHE A 454 -16.32 9.42 17.88
C PHE A 454 -16.76 9.63 19.34
N MET A 455 -17.97 10.18 19.53
CA MET A 455 -18.56 10.35 20.86
C MET A 455 -18.85 9.02 21.57
N VAL A 456 -19.31 8.00 20.82
CA VAL A 456 -19.49 6.65 21.37
C VAL A 456 -18.14 6.01 21.70
N ALA A 457 -17.12 6.21 20.86
CA ALA A 457 -15.78 5.66 21.10
C ALA A 457 -15.17 6.22 22.38
N GLU A 458 -15.32 7.51 22.66
CA GLU A 458 -14.86 8.11 23.93
C GLU A 458 -15.61 7.52 25.14
N ILE A 459 -16.91 7.27 25.03
CA ILE A 459 -17.68 6.56 26.08
C ILE A 459 -17.18 5.12 26.25
N VAL A 460 -16.84 4.43 25.17
CA VAL A 460 -16.25 3.07 25.24
C VAL A 460 -14.90 3.09 25.95
N SER A 461 -14.01 4.03 25.60
CA SER A 461 -12.71 4.17 26.26
C SER A 461 -12.86 4.43 27.76
N GLU A 462 -13.84 5.24 28.18
CA GLU A 462 -14.14 5.47 29.60
C GLU A 462 -14.71 4.23 30.29
N LEU A 463 -15.57 3.46 29.60
CA LEU A 463 -16.06 2.17 30.11
C LEU A 463 -14.91 1.17 30.29
N GLU A 464 -13.97 1.09 29.34
CA GLU A 464 -12.78 0.24 29.42
C GLU A 464 -11.86 0.66 30.57
N PHE A 465 -11.63 1.97 30.73
CA PHE A 465 -10.87 2.53 31.84
C PHE A 465 -11.50 2.21 33.19
N SER A 466 -12.82 2.31 33.29
CA SER A 466 -13.61 1.90 34.46
C SER A 466 -13.78 0.38 34.61
N GLN A 467 -13.14 -0.43 33.77
CA GLN A 467 -13.20 -1.90 33.76
C GLN A 467 -14.63 -2.45 33.67
N ALA A 468 -15.48 -1.77 32.89
CA ALA A 468 -16.85 -2.20 32.64
C ALA A 468 -16.86 -3.61 32.00
N PRO A 469 -17.86 -4.45 32.33
CA PRO A 469 -18.06 -5.73 31.66
C PRO A 469 -18.22 -5.58 30.13
N ARG A 470 -17.54 -6.44 29.35
CA ARG A 470 -17.59 -6.41 27.88
C ARG A 470 -19.01 -6.45 27.29
N ASP A 471 -19.96 -7.11 27.94
CA ASP A 471 -21.36 -7.15 27.50
C ASP A 471 -22.05 -5.78 27.51
N GLN A 472 -21.59 -4.85 28.36
CA GLN A 472 -22.10 -3.48 28.40
C GLN A 472 -21.57 -2.64 27.24
N ILE A 473 -20.28 -2.78 26.94
CA ILE A 473 -19.61 -2.13 25.81
C ILE A 473 -20.24 -2.65 24.50
N GLN A 474 -20.37 -3.97 24.37
CA GLN A 474 -21.03 -4.59 23.23
C GLN A 474 -22.48 -4.11 23.09
N GLY A 475 -23.24 -4.05 24.19
CA GLY A 475 -24.62 -3.57 24.18
C GLY A 475 -24.77 -2.10 23.73
N LEU A 476 -23.80 -1.25 24.06
CA LEU A 476 -23.74 0.14 23.60
C LEU A 476 -23.52 0.20 22.08
N ASN A 477 -22.50 -0.53 21.60
CA ASN A 477 -22.15 -0.61 20.19
C ASN A 477 -23.29 -1.20 19.34
N GLU A 478 -23.94 -2.26 19.80
CA GLU A 478 -25.10 -2.86 19.13
C GLU A 478 -26.27 -1.87 19.04
N ALA A 479 -26.53 -1.10 20.09
CA ALA A 479 -27.60 -0.11 20.10
C ALA A 479 -27.31 1.06 19.15
N PHE A 480 -26.04 1.50 19.09
CA PHE A 480 -25.59 2.50 18.13
C PHE A 480 -25.66 2.00 16.68
N ALA A 481 -25.19 0.77 16.41
CA ALA A 481 -25.28 0.14 15.10
C ALA A 481 -26.74 0.00 14.64
N ALA A 482 -27.64 -0.43 15.52
CA ALA A 482 -29.07 -0.52 15.23
C ALA A 482 -29.68 0.85 14.88
N PHE A 483 -29.31 1.91 15.60
CA PHE A 483 -29.73 3.28 15.29
C PHE A 483 -29.25 3.73 13.91
N ARG A 484 -27.96 3.53 13.61
CA ARG A 484 -27.37 3.91 12.32
C ARG A 484 -27.98 3.18 11.13
N ARG A 485 -28.18 1.86 11.25
CA ARG A 485 -28.70 0.98 10.18
C ARG A 485 -30.22 1.10 9.99
N SER A 486 -30.94 1.81 10.86
CA SER A 486 -32.40 1.88 10.79
C SER A 486 -32.88 2.80 9.66
N ASP A 487 -33.89 2.33 8.92
CA ASP A 487 -34.66 3.16 7.98
C ASP A 487 -35.50 4.21 8.74
N ASN A 488 -35.96 5.24 8.03
CA ASN A 488 -36.72 6.35 8.63
C ASN A 488 -37.95 5.88 9.44
N GLY A 489 -38.57 4.75 9.08
CA GLY A 489 -39.70 4.18 9.82
C GLY A 489 -39.34 3.50 11.14
N ARG A 490 -38.09 3.03 11.31
CA ARG A 490 -37.60 2.37 12.53
C ARG A 490 -36.61 3.21 13.33
N ARG A 491 -36.10 4.30 12.75
CA ARG A 491 -35.05 5.14 13.34
C ARG A 491 -35.42 5.73 14.70
N GLU A 492 -36.66 6.17 14.88
CA GLU A 492 -37.12 6.66 16.19
C GLU A 492 -37.11 5.58 17.27
N ALA A 493 -37.50 4.34 16.92
CA ALA A 493 -37.54 3.23 17.86
C ALA A 493 -36.12 2.81 18.25
N ALA A 494 -35.21 2.72 17.27
CA ALA A 494 -33.80 2.44 17.51
C ALA A 494 -33.12 3.56 18.31
N GLY A 495 -33.45 4.83 18.03
CA GLY A 495 -32.95 5.97 18.80
C GLY A 495 -33.40 5.91 20.26
N ARG A 496 -34.67 5.55 20.53
CA ARG A 496 -35.13 5.32 21.92
C ARG A 496 -34.37 4.19 22.61
N ALA A 497 -34.10 3.08 21.92
CA ALA A 497 -33.34 1.97 22.47
C ALA A 497 -31.90 2.39 22.80
N PHE A 498 -31.25 3.12 21.90
CA PHE A 498 -29.90 3.64 22.09
C PHE A 498 -29.82 4.62 23.27
N LYS A 499 -30.74 5.59 23.36
CA LYS A 499 -30.83 6.50 24.51
C LYS A 499 -31.10 5.76 25.83
N SER A 500 -31.91 4.71 25.80
CA SER A 500 -32.16 3.87 26.99
C SER A 500 -30.90 3.13 27.45
N ASN A 501 -30.07 2.68 26.51
CA ASN A 501 -28.79 2.04 26.83
C ASN A 501 -27.83 3.05 27.47
N LEU A 502 -27.66 4.23 26.86
CA LEU A 502 -26.86 5.35 27.41
C LEU A 502 -27.31 5.74 28.82
N GLN A 503 -28.63 5.87 29.06
CA GLN A 503 -29.14 6.17 30.39
C GLN A 503 -28.79 5.06 31.40
N SER A 504 -28.92 3.79 31.01
CA SER A 504 -28.57 2.68 31.90
C SER A 504 -27.08 2.62 32.23
N LEU A 505 -26.21 3.07 31.32
CA LEU A 505 -24.77 3.19 31.57
C LEU A 505 -24.49 4.37 32.50
N ALA A 506 -25.05 5.55 32.23
CA ALA A 506 -24.92 6.73 33.08
C ALA A 506 -25.42 6.51 34.52
N ASP A 507 -26.46 5.69 34.71
CA ASP A 507 -26.96 5.32 36.04
C ASP A 507 -25.95 4.46 36.83
N ARG A 508 -25.06 3.74 36.14
CA ARG A 508 -24.04 2.85 36.74
C ARG A 508 -22.66 3.51 36.85
N TYR A 509 -22.33 4.38 35.91
CA TYR A 509 -21.06 5.08 35.75
C TYR A 509 -21.32 6.59 35.80
N PRO A 510 -21.24 7.22 36.99
CA PRO A 510 -21.55 8.64 37.16
C PRO A 510 -20.74 9.59 36.26
N GLU A 511 -19.52 9.19 35.89
CA GLU A 511 -18.64 9.89 34.96
C GLU A 511 -19.28 10.07 33.56
N LEU A 512 -20.10 9.11 33.12
CA LEU A 512 -20.74 9.14 31.80
C LEU A 512 -22.01 10.01 31.75
N VAL A 513 -22.50 10.54 32.87
CA VAL A 513 -23.79 11.27 32.93
C VAL A 513 -23.82 12.46 31.98
N SER A 514 -22.75 13.26 31.96
CA SER A 514 -22.68 14.45 31.10
C SER A 514 -22.59 14.08 29.62
N GLN A 515 -21.69 13.16 29.28
CA GLN A 515 -21.47 12.68 27.90
C GLN A 515 -22.72 11.98 27.35
N SER A 516 -23.35 11.12 28.15
CA SER A 516 -24.58 10.42 27.80
C SER A 516 -25.74 11.38 27.56
N ALA A 517 -25.86 12.46 28.35
CA ALA A 517 -26.89 13.47 28.16
C ALA A 517 -26.68 14.27 26.86
N ASP A 518 -25.44 14.67 26.56
CA ASP A 518 -25.11 15.38 25.32
C ASP A 518 -25.38 14.51 24.09
N LEU A 519 -24.95 13.23 24.12
CA LEU A 519 -25.20 12.29 23.04
C LEU A 519 -26.70 12.08 22.80
N GLN A 520 -27.48 11.94 23.86
CA GLN A 520 -28.93 11.82 23.79
C GLN A 520 -29.57 13.04 23.12
N SER A 521 -29.09 14.25 23.42
CA SER A 521 -29.54 15.49 22.77
C SER A 521 -29.24 15.49 21.27
N ARG A 522 -28.03 15.06 20.88
CA ARG A 522 -27.61 14.99 19.47
C ARG A 522 -28.37 13.91 18.68
N ILE A 523 -28.70 12.78 19.33
CA ILE A 523 -29.60 11.77 18.73
C ILE A 523 -30.97 12.38 18.47
N ASP A 524 -31.51 13.17 19.41
CA ASP A 524 -32.80 13.83 19.22
C ASP A 524 -32.78 14.89 18.12
N GLU A 525 -31.66 15.59 17.95
CA GLU A 525 -31.46 16.53 16.85
C GLU A 525 -31.37 15.82 15.50
N SER A 526 -30.58 14.74 15.41
CA SER A 526 -30.49 13.89 14.22
C SER A 526 -31.86 13.33 13.80
N LEU A 527 -32.71 12.97 14.76
CA LEU A 527 -34.08 12.51 14.51
C LEU A 527 -35.04 13.63 14.04
N ARG A 528 -34.75 14.90 14.32
CA ARG A 528 -35.57 16.05 13.89
C ARG A 528 -35.15 16.59 12.53
N SER A 529 -33.89 16.43 12.15
CA SER A 529 -33.38 16.88 10.86
C SER A 529 -33.97 16.03 9.73
N PRO A 530 -34.53 16.65 8.67
CA PRO A 530 -34.99 15.90 7.52
C PRO A 530 -33.80 15.22 6.86
N THR A 531 -33.81 13.89 6.78
CA THR A 531 -32.79 13.13 6.04
C THR A 531 -32.75 13.67 4.61
N PRO A 532 -31.59 14.09 4.06
CA PRO A 532 -31.50 14.39 2.65
C PRO A 532 -31.98 13.14 1.88
N GLN A 533 -33.00 13.32 1.04
CA GLN A 533 -33.46 12.27 0.14
C GLN A 533 -32.27 11.93 -0.77
N GLY A 534 -31.79 10.69 -0.71
CA GLY A 534 -30.67 10.25 -1.55
C GLY A 534 -31.02 10.40 -3.03
N GLU A 535 -30.12 11.03 -3.77
CA GLU A 535 -29.94 10.83 -5.21
C GLU A 535 -29.05 9.60 -5.44
#